data_AF-A0A6J1TY13-F1
#
_entry.id   AF-A0A6J1TY13-F1
#
_cell.length_a   1.000
_cell.length_b   1.000
_cell.length_c   1.000
_cell.angle_alpha   90.00
_cell.angle_beta   90.00
_cell.angle_gamma   90.00
#
_symmetry.space_group_name_H-M   'P 1'
#
loop_
_entity.id
_entity.type
_entity.pdbx_description
1 polymer ?
#
loop_
_entity_poly.entity_id
_entity_poly.type
_entity_poly.pdbx_seq_one_letter_code
_entity_poly.pdbx_strand_id
1 'polypeptide(L)'
;MDAFFNNAISSAIKQSILDKLMEEVEVNLGTSMTYTIFEYAKDNKELFMENQPVNTVTALNNCISTGHSEAAPPTKKKEKKEQLSKTQKRKLADKTDHKGELPRGWNWVDVIKHLSKTGSKDDE
;
A
#
# COMPACT_ATOMS: atom_id res chain seq x y z
N MET A 1 -12.02 -6.05 10.91
CA MET A 1 -10.93 -6.62 10.10
C MET A 1 -11.43 -7.06 8.71
N ASP A 2 -12.58 -6.56 8.24
CA ASP A 2 -13.25 -7.07 7.03
C ASP A 2 -13.09 -6.18 5.79
N ALA A 3 -12.36 -5.07 5.92
CA ALA A 3 -12.22 -4.08 4.84
C ALA A 3 -11.15 -4.43 3.79
N PHE A 4 -10.32 -5.45 4.03
CA PHE A 4 -9.25 -5.86 3.11
C PHE A 4 -9.61 -7.19 2.44
N PHE A 5 -9.17 -7.36 1.19
CA PHE A 5 -9.43 -8.41 0.20
C PHE A 5 -9.15 -9.87 0.63
N ASN A 6 -9.55 -10.26 1.83
CA ASN A 6 -9.32 -11.57 2.42
C ASN A 6 -10.55 -12.47 2.31
N ASN A 7 -11.37 -12.29 1.26
CA ASN A 7 -12.52 -13.15 0.96
C ASN A 7 -12.11 -14.53 0.46
N ALA A 8 -10.85 -14.70 0.03
CA ALA A 8 -10.32 -16.00 -0.35
C ALA A 8 -10.06 -16.89 0.87
N ILE A 9 -9.72 -16.32 2.02
CA ILE A 9 -9.39 -17.08 3.23
C ILE A 9 -10.67 -17.33 4.03
N SER A 10 -10.96 -18.60 4.33
CA SER A 10 -12.12 -18.96 5.15
C SER A 10 -11.96 -18.41 6.57
N SER A 11 -13.08 -18.11 7.22
CA SER A 11 -13.06 -17.59 8.60
C SER A 11 -12.39 -18.56 9.58
N ALA A 12 -12.53 -19.86 9.36
CA ALA A 12 -11.87 -20.90 10.16
C ALA A 12 -10.33 -20.79 10.08
N ILE A 13 -9.80 -20.54 8.88
CA ILE A 13 -8.35 -20.37 8.68
C ILE A 13 -7.88 -19.05 9.27
N LYS A 14 -8.65 -17.97 9.10
CA LYS A 14 -8.32 -16.68 9.74
C LYS A 14 -8.19 -16.83 11.26
N GLN A 15 -9.10 -17.59 11.87
CA GLN A 15 -9.03 -17.85 13.31
C GLN A 15 -7.80 -18.70 13.65
N SER A 16 -7.53 -19.77 12.90
CA SER A 16 -6.33 -20.60 13.14
C SER A 16 -5.02 -19.81 12.99
N ILE A 17 -4.93 -18.91 12.01
CA ILE A 17 -3.78 -18.00 11.85
C ILE A 17 -3.65 -17.10 13.07
N LEU A 18 -4.77 -16.52 13.53
CA LEU A 18 -4.77 -15.63 14.68
C LEU A 18 -4.34 -16.36 15.96
N ASP A 19 -4.82 -17.58 16.18
CA ASP A 19 -4.47 -18.40 17.35
C ASP A 19 -2.96 -18.69 17.39
N LYS A 20 -2.36 -19.07 16.25
CA LYS A 20 -0.90 -19.29 16.13
C LYS A 20 -0.09 -18.01 16.31
N LEU A 21 -0.57 -16.88 15.83
CA LEU A 21 0.10 -15.59 16.04
C LEU A 21 -0.01 -15.11 17.49
N MET A 22 -1.10 -15.43 18.19
CA MET A 22 -1.25 -15.12 19.62
C MET A 22 -0.23 -15.89 20.47
N GLU A 23 0.08 -17.13 20.12
CA GLU A 23 1.14 -17.91 20.78
C GLU A 23 2.51 -17.21 20.67
N GLU A 24 2.88 -16.76 19.47
CA GLU A 24 4.12 -16.00 19.26
C GLU A 24 4.13 -14.65 19.98
N VAL A 25 2.97 -13.99 20.11
CA VAL A 25 2.84 -12.76 20.90
C VAL A 25 3.12 -13.02 22.36
N GLU A 26 2.59 -14.09 22.94
CA GLU A 26 2.81 -14.43 24.35
C GLU A 26 4.28 -14.70 24.66
N VAL A 27 4.98 -15.43 23.77
CA VAL A 27 6.41 -15.74 23.92
C VAL A 27 7.28 -14.49 23.89
N ASN A 28 6.90 -13.48 23.12
CA ASN A 28 7.73 -12.29 22.91
C ASN A 28 7.30 -11.09 23.77
N LEU A 29 6.35 -11.26 24.72
CA LEU A 29 5.87 -10.19 25.60
C LEU A 29 7.03 -9.47 26.31
N GLY A 30 6.94 -8.14 26.36
CA GLY A 30 7.98 -7.29 26.96
C GLY A 30 9.13 -6.95 26.02
N THR A 31 9.11 -7.41 24.76
CA THR A 31 10.09 -7.04 23.72
C THR A 31 9.42 -6.32 22.54
N SER A 32 10.22 -5.80 21.60
CA SER A 32 9.71 -5.25 20.35
C SER A 32 9.43 -6.39 19.36
N MET A 33 8.17 -6.77 19.23
CA MET A 33 7.77 -8.01 18.54
C MET A 33 7.31 -7.80 17.10
N THR A 34 7.05 -6.56 16.69
CA THR A 34 6.37 -6.26 15.42
C THR A 34 7.06 -6.95 14.24
N TYR A 35 8.39 -6.81 14.14
CA TYR A 35 9.17 -7.43 13.08
C TYR A 35 9.12 -8.97 13.14
N THR A 36 9.32 -9.54 14.32
CA THR A 36 9.33 -11.00 14.56
C THR A 36 8.00 -11.64 14.17
N ILE A 37 6.89 -11.06 14.60
CA ILE A 37 5.54 -11.57 14.31
C ILE A 37 5.25 -11.49 12.80
N PHE A 38 5.69 -10.42 12.12
CA PHE A 38 5.52 -10.31 10.67
C PHE A 38 6.36 -11.33 9.89
N GLU A 39 7.62 -11.54 10.25
CA GLU A 39 8.45 -12.54 9.57
C GLU A 39 7.95 -13.96 9.87
N TYR A 40 7.55 -14.27 11.12
CA TYR A 40 6.93 -15.54 11.45
C TYR A 40 5.69 -15.80 10.59
N ALA A 41 4.80 -14.80 10.43
CA ALA A 41 3.60 -14.96 9.63
C ALA A 41 3.91 -15.25 8.14
N LYS A 42 4.98 -14.64 7.63
CA LYS A 42 5.45 -14.78 6.25
C LYS A 42 6.09 -16.14 6.01
N ASP A 43 6.94 -16.60 6.92
CA ASP A 43 7.66 -17.87 6.83
C ASP A 43 6.70 -19.06 6.96
N ASN A 44 5.62 -18.91 7.74
CA ASN A 44 4.62 -19.96 7.97
C ASN A 44 3.38 -19.86 7.05
N LYS A 45 3.43 -19.02 6.00
CA LYS A 45 2.28 -18.79 5.12
C LYS A 45 1.70 -20.09 4.52
N GLU A 46 2.56 -21.01 4.09
CA GLU A 46 2.11 -22.26 3.46
C GLU A 46 1.37 -23.15 4.47
N LEU A 47 1.91 -23.26 5.69
CA LEU A 47 1.29 -23.99 6.81
C LEU A 47 -0.09 -23.43 7.16
N PHE A 48 -0.26 -22.10 7.08
CA PHE A 48 -1.54 -21.46 7.34
C PHE A 48 -2.58 -21.73 6.26
N MET A 49 -2.14 -21.96 5.01
CA MET A 49 -3.04 -22.16 3.87
C MET A 49 -3.31 -23.65 3.58
N GLU A 50 -2.63 -24.58 4.24
CA GLU A 50 -2.72 -26.03 4.00
C GLU A 50 -4.16 -26.57 4.05
N ASN A 51 -4.96 -26.06 4.99
CA ASN A 51 -6.34 -26.53 5.21
C ASN A 51 -7.40 -25.67 4.49
N GLN A 52 -7.01 -24.96 3.43
CA GLN A 52 -7.94 -24.13 2.68
C GLN A 52 -8.90 -24.96 1.82
N PRO A 53 -10.24 -24.76 1.95
CA PRO A 53 -11.20 -25.50 1.14
C PRO A 53 -11.06 -25.10 -0.34
N VAL A 54 -10.88 -26.11 -1.19
CA VAL A 54 -10.60 -26.02 -2.65
C VAL A 54 -11.60 -25.14 -3.41
N ASN A 55 -12.85 -25.02 -2.94
CA ASN A 55 -13.88 -24.17 -3.55
C ASN A 55 -13.62 -22.66 -3.48
N THR A 56 -12.62 -22.20 -2.73
CA THR A 56 -12.23 -20.77 -2.68
C THR A 56 -11.10 -20.41 -3.65
N VAL A 57 -10.52 -21.38 -4.36
CA VAL A 57 -9.28 -21.18 -5.14
C VAL A 57 -9.54 -20.70 -6.59
N THR A 58 -10.76 -20.83 -7.13
CA THR A 58 -11.04 -20.57 -8.56
C THR A 58 -10.93 -19.09 -8.99
N ALA A 59 -10.79 -18.13 -8.08
CA ALA A 59 -10.90 -16.72 -8.43
C ALA A 59 -9.58 -15.89 -8.43
N LEU A 60 -8.41 -16.43 -8.09
CA LEU A 60 -7.24 -15.56 -7.83
C LEU A 60 -5.91 -15.91 -8.50
N ASN A 61 -5.88 -16.81 -9.48
CA ASN A 61 -4.63 -17.06 -10.23
C ASN A 61 -4.26 -15.95 -11.24
N ASN A 62 -4.93 -14.80 -11.24
CA ASN A 62 -4.77 -13.83 -12.33
C ASN A 62 -4.83 -12.34 -11.93
N CYS A 63 -4.21 -11.90 -10.81
CA CYS A 63 -4.21 -10.47 -10.48
C CYS A 63 -2.95 -10.00 -9.71
N ILE A 64 -1.74 -10.18 -10.24
CA ILE A 64 -0.65 -9.21 -9.97
C ILE A 64 -0.44 -8.40 -11.25
N SER A 65 -1.37 -7.50 -11.51
CA SER A 65 -1.09 -6.28 -12.25
C SER A 65 -1.57 -5.14 -11.38
N THR A 66 -0.62 -4.50 -10.70
CA THR A 66 -0.77 -3.19 -10.09
C THR A 66 -1.33 -2.22 -11.13
N GLY A 67 -2.64 -2.07 -11.10
CA GLY A 67 -3.40 -1.20 -12.00
C GLY A 67 -4.61 -0.67 -11.25
N HIS A 68 -4.38 0.42 -10.53
CA HIS A 68 -5.42 1.29 -10.02
C HIS A 68 -6.49 1.58 -11.09
N SER A 69 -7.77 1.38 -10.76
CA SER A 69 -8.88 2.06 -11.41
C SER A 69 -10.08 2.16 -10.48
N GLU A 70 -10.16 3.37 -9.95
CA GLU A 70 -11.32 4.17 -9.60
C GLU A 70 -12.63 3.80 -10.32
N ALA A 71 -13.72 4.01 -9.59
CA ALA A 71 -15.10 3.74 -9.92
C ALA A 71 -15.56 4.28 -11.29
N ALA A 72 -16.49 3.59 -11.92
CA ALA A 72 -17.30 4.09 -13.03
C ALA A 72 -18.78 3.72 -12.80
N PRO A 73 -19.72 4.55 -13.26
CA PRO A 73 -20.30 4.32 -14.60
C PRO A 73 -20.60 5.64 -15.36
N PRO A 74 -21.17 5.61 -16.59
CA PRO A 74 -20.95 4.72 -17.72
C PRO A 74 -20.49 5.48 -19.00
N THR A 75 -19.95 4.70 -19.95
CA THR A 75 -19.90 4.93 -21.41
C THR A 75 -19.40 6.28 -21.95
N LYS A 76 -18.13 6.31 -22.40
CA LYS A 76 -17.70 6.86 -23.70
C LYS A 76 -16.25 6.43 -24.00
N LYS A 77 -16.04 6.09 -25.28
CA LYS A 77 -14.82 5.64 -25.99
C LYS A 77 -13.50 5.74 -25.20
N LYS A 78 -12.88 4.58 -24.93
CA LYS A 78 -11.53 4.46 -24.35
C LYS A 78 -10.49 5.06 -25.30
N GLU A 79 -10.07 6.29 -25.04
CA GLU A 79 -8.75 6.74 -25.47
C GLU A 79 -7.71 5.91 -24.74
N LYS A 80 -6.81 5.32 -25.51
CA LYS A 80 -5.75 4.43 -25.05
C LYS A 80 -4.76 5.31 -24.28
N LYS A 81 -4.97 5.52 -22.97
CA LYS A 81 -3.97 6.14 -22.10
C LYS A 81 -2.75 5.23 -22.12
N GLU A 82 -1.73 5.67 -22.84
CA GLU A 82 -0.43 5.03 -22.95
C GLU A 82 0.08 4.73 -21.54
N GLN A 83 0.19 3.44 -21.19
CA GLN A 83 0.73 3.05 -19.91
C GLN A 83 2.24 3.31 -19.91
N LEU A 84 2.61 4.53 -19.49
CA LEU A 84 4.01 4.91 -19.35
C LEU A 84 4.68 4.03 -18.29
N SER A 85 5.84 3.48 -18.65
CA SER A 85 6.71 2.73 -17.73
C SER A 85 7.13 3.59 -16.53
N LYS A 86 7.52 2.94 -15.43
CA LYS A 86 7.98 3.61 -14.19
C LYS A 86 9.09 4.64 -14.47
N THR A 87 10.00 4.31 -15.38
CA THR A 87 11.10 5.19 -15.82
C THR A 87 10.59 6.42 -16.58
N GLN A 88 9.60 6.25 -17.46
CA GLN A 88 8.99 7.38 -18.18
C GLN A 88 8.24 8.32 -17.23
N LYS A 89 7.51 7.77 -16.25
CA LYS A 89 6.83 8.58 -15.23
C LYS A 89 7.82 9.39 -14.39
N ARG A 90 8.94 8.77 -13.99
CA ARG A 90 10.01 9.47 -13.25
C ARG A 90 10.60 10.63 -14.06
N LYS A 91 10.91 10.41 -15.34
CA LYS A 91 11.42 11.48 -16.22
C LYS A 91 10.48 12.68 -16.38
N LEU A 92 9.16 12.45 -16.32
CA LEU A 92 8.18 13.54 -16.37
C LEU A 92 8.09 14.31 -15.05
N ALA A 93 8.27 13.64 -13.91
CA ALA A 93 8.30 14.28 -12.60
C ALA A 93 9.59 15.07 -12.35
N ASP A 94 10.70 14.63 -12.94
CA ASP A 94 12.00 15.33 -12.89
C ASP A 94 12.07 16.53 -13.85
N LYS A 95 11.01 16.78 -14.63
CA LYS A 95 10.99 17.83 -15.64
C LYS A 95 10.66 19.18 -15.01
N THR A 96 11.64 20.05 -15.07
CA THR A 96 11.59 21.41 -14.54
C THR A 96 10.74 22.34 -15.41
N ASP A 97 10.12 23.37 -14.83
CA ASP A 97 9.29 24.34 -15.56
C ASP A 97 10.11 25.16 -16.58
N HIS A 98 9.46 25.96 -17.42
CA HIS A 98 10.06 26.85 -18.42
C HIS A 98 11.09 27.85 -17.85
N LYS A 99 11.15 28.01 -16.52
CA LYS A 99 12.16 28.81 -15.80
C LYS A 99 13.33 28.01 -15.24
N GLY A 100 13.32 26.69 -15.36
CA GLY A 100 14.33 25.84 -14.72
C GLY A 100 14.15 25.72 -13.20
N GLU A 101 12.95 26.05 -12.68
CA GLU A 101 12.58 25.82 -11.28
C GLU A 101 11.63 24.63 -11.11
N LEU A 102 11.83 23.86 -10.04
CA LEU A 102 10.96 22.76 -9.66
C LEU A 102 9.70 23.32 -8.97
N PRO A 103 8.54 22.64 -9.09
CA PRO A 103 7.31 23.14 -8.51
C PRO A 103 7.43 23.36 -7.00
N ARG A 104 6.77 24.41 -6.49
CA ARG A 104 6.72 24.72 -5.06
C ARG A 104 6.21 23.50 -4.30
N GLY A 105 6.97 23.04 -3.31
CA GLY A 105 6.66 21.80 -2.57
C GLY A 105 7.45 20.57 -3.00
N TRP A 106 8.27 20.64 -4.05
CA TRP A 106 9.18 19.55 -4.42
C TRP A 106 10.19 19.24 -3.31
N ASN A 107 10.68 20.28 -2.63
CA ASN A 107 11.50 20.16 -1.43
C ASN A 107 10.71 20.63 -0.20
N TRP A 108 10.44 19.72 0.73
CA TRP A 108 9.73 20.05 1.97
C TRP A 108 10.49 21.06 2.83
N VAL A 109 11.83 21.11 2.73
CA VAL A 109 12.66 22.11 3.41
C VAL A 109 12.37 23.52 2.88
N ASP A 110 12.11 23.67 1.58
CA ASP A 110 11.74 24.97 1.00
C ASP A 110 10.34 25.42 1.44
N VAL A 111 9.42 24.48 1.63
CA VAL A 111 8.09 24.75 2.20
C VAL A 111 8.23 25.24 3.64
N ILE A 112 9.04 24.57 4.47
CA ILE A 112 9.28 24.99 5.85
C ILE A 112 9.94 26.37 5.90
N LYS A 113 10.98 26.61 5.09
CA LYS A 113 11.63 27.93 4.99
C LYS A 113 10.66 29.02 4.54
N HIS A 114 9.73 28.71 3.65
CA HIS A 114 8.70 29.65 3.22
C HIS A 114 7.73 29.96 4.36
N LEU A 115 7.19 28.93 5.01
CA LEU A 115 6.25 29.07 6.13
C LEU A 115 6.89 29.78 7.33
N SER A 116 8.16 29.50 7.62
CA SER A 116 8.90 30.17 8.71
C SER A 116 9.13 31.65 8.44
N LYS A 117 9.19 32.08 7.16
CA LYS A 117 9.29 33.48 6.77
C LYS A 117 7.93 34.20 6.79
N THR A 118 6.84 33.48 6.52
CA THR A 118 5.50 34.07 6.43
C THR A 118 4.71 34.02 7.74
N GLY A 119 5.22 33.32 8.77
CA GLY A 119 4.52 33.11 10.05
C GLY A 119 4.64 34.24 11.10
N SER A 120 5.30 35.36 10.79
CA SER A 120 5.51 36.47 11.75
C SER A 120 5.09 37.85 11.23
N LYS A 121 4.10 37.92 10.33
CA LYS A 121 3.39 39.19 10.11
C LYS A 121 2.30 39.30 11.17
N ASP A 122 2.69 39.83 12.33
CA ASP A 122 1.75 40.53 13.18
C ASP A 122 1.21 41.71 12.36
N ASP A 123 -0.09 41.72 12.11
CA ASP A 123 -0.81 42.86 11.55
C ASP A 123 -0.75 44.01 12.57
N GLU A 124 0.00 45.08 12.25
CA GLU A 124 -0.10 46.39 12.91
C GLU A 124 -1.05 47.30 12.11
#